data_AF-A0A2E6ZIP5-F1
#
_entry.id   AF-A0A2E6ZIP5-F1
#
_cell.length_a   1.000
_cell.length_b   1.000
_cell.length_c   1.000
_cell.angle_alpha   90.00
_cell.angle_beta   90.00
_cell.angle_gamma   90.00
#
_symmetry.space_group_name_H-M   'P 1'
#
loop_
_entity.id
_entity.type
_entity.pdbx_description
1 polymer ?
#
loop_
_entity_poly.entity_id
_entity_poly.type
_entity_poly.pdbx_seq_one_letter_code
_entity_poly.pdbx_strand_id
1 'polypeptide(L)'
;MASGSTLTVTGGTNMVKVVTGDVVGNADYDNMVANVYRQLGTPADVTLGTYTAASTYGYNQSTGSLDAATGEVINASSTDNGYKNLQDEVQALATFSGVSLYSSSSTDKSSGDSITASDWSNLMEDVKSCFDDRFGIPASSLTTDASGSSSRTSSWGSSSEPQVTHVFTLTFSSEGHARGFFNSGGEVLFTGARSGGTSGSSAGTIGSQNSNWTSLLSAMGTLTFNLNNLTSSGSTGTSASKGFYELTTSYQDLYSKYGSGSYASNYYKIQGKVNSTTNPTVVTFNVIMRDDHALGDGVGADGIDGNADDSVGYVDAVDGTISSTIQTKRANNGVVVSAPTYASSDGL
;
A
#
# COMPACT_ATOMS: atom_id res chain seq x y z
N MET A 1 16.45 30.28 -23.17
CA MET A 1 15.74 29.61 -22.07
C MET A 1 14.47 29.03 -22.64
N ALA A 2 13.96 27.94 -22.06
CA ALA A 2 12.69 27.37 -22.45
C ALA A 2 11.54 28.40 -22.35
N SER A 3 10.70 28.49 -23.38
CA SER A 3 9.65 29.50 -23.48
C SER A 3 8.26 28.95 -23.83
N GLY A 4 8.11 27.62 -23.87
CA GLY A 4 6.84 26.94 -24.12
C GLY A 4 5.88 26.92 -22.93
N SER A 5 4.89 26.03 -22.98
CA SER A 5 3.92 25.87 -21.90
C SER A 5 4.55 25.28 -20.63
N THR A 6 4.10 25.76 -19.46
CA THR A 6 4.49 25.19 -18.17
C THR A 6 3.85 23.82 -17.93
N LEU A 7 4.66 22.84 -17.58
CA LEU A 7 4.26 21.55 -17.03
C LEU A 7 4.27 21.67 -15.51
N THR A 8 3.07 21.68 -14.91
CA THR A 8 2.93 21.72 -13.45
C THR A 8 3.07 20.32 -12.87
N VAL A 9 3.99 20.11 -11.94
CA VAL A 9 4.24 18.82 -11.28
C VAL A 9 3.86 18.94 -9.82
N THR A 10 2.73 18.34 -9.41
CA THR A 10 2.20 18.50 -8.06
C THR A 10 3.06 17.73 -7.05
N GLY A 11 3.75 18.45 -6.17
CA GLY A 11 4.73 17.88 -5.23
C GLY A 11 6.15 17.75 -5.81
N GLY A 12 6.34 18.22 -7.05
CA GLY A 12 7.63 18.23 -7.73
C GLY A 12 8.07 19.63 -8.12
N THR A 13 9.00 19.69 -9.07
CA THR A 13 9.51 20.91 -9.68
C THR A 13 8.78 21.14 -11.00
N ASN A 14 8.18 22.31 -11.18
CA ASN A 14 7.55 22.67 -12.46
C ASN A 14 8.61 22.75 -13.56
N MET A 15 8.24 22.35 -14.78
CA MET A 15 9.10 22.41 -15.96
C MET A 15 8.47 23.31 -17.01
N VAL A 16 9.26 23.85 -17.93
CA VAL A 16 8.76 24.68 -19.03
C VAL A 16 9.19 24.01 -20.33
N LYS A 17 8.23 23.71 -21.21
CA LYS A 17 8.51 23.05 -22.49
C LYS A 17 9.41 23.92 -23.36
N VAL A 18 10.17 23.25 -24.22
CA VAL A 18 11.12 23.88 -25.16
C VAL A 18 10.43 24.07 -26.52
N VAL A 19 10.55 25.26 -27.10
CA VAL A 19 10.12 25.54 -28.49
C VAL A 19 11.32 25.72 -29.42
N THR A 20 11.13 25.56 -30.72
CA THR A 20 12.21 25.73 -31.70
C THR A 20 12.82 27.12 -31.62
N GLY A 21 14.14 27.18 -31.49
CA GLY A 21 14.90 28.44 -31.34
C GLY A 21 15.24 28.76 -29.88
N ASP A 22 14.66 28.06 -28.91
CA ASP A 22 15.07 28.17 -27.51
C ASP A 22 16.50 27.63 -27.32
N VAL A 23 17.26 28.31 -26.48
CA VAL A 23 18.47 27.77 -25.87
C VAL A 23 18.08 27.11 -24.55
N VAL A 24 18.25 25.80 -24.43
CA VAL A 24 18.00 25.03 -23.19
C VAL A 24 19.16 25.27 -22.23
N GLY A 25 18.84 25.74 -21.02
CA GLY A 25 19.84 25.97 -19.96
C GLY A 25 19.98 24.76 -19.05
N ASN A 26 21.01 24.78 -18.19
CA ASN A 26 21.19 23.77 -17.14
C ASN A 26 19.95 23.66 -16.23
N ALA A 27 19.33 24.79 -15.86
CA ALA A 27 18.13 24.79 -15.02
C ALA A 27 16.94 24.02 -15.64
N ASP A 28 16.77 24.05 -16.96
CA ASP A 28 15.68 23.33 -17.64
C ASP A 28 15.86 21.80 -17.52
N TYR A 29 17.12 21.35 -17.60
CA TYR A 29 17.52 19.96 -17.42
C TYR A 29 17.49 19.54 -15.94
N ASP A 30 18.05 20.34 -15.03
CA ASP A 30 18.10 20.07 -13.60
C ASP A 30 16.69 19.99 -12.99
N ASN A 31 15.71 20.71 -13.53
CA ASN A 31 14.30 20.58 -13.12
C ASN A 31 13.73 19.18 -13.40
N MET A 32 14.13 18.52 -14.50
CA MET A 32 13.75 17.13 -14.76
C MET A 32 14.48 16.17 -13.82
N VAL A 33 15.80 16.34 -13.66
CA VAL A 33 16.62 15.54 -12.73
C VAL A 33 16.04 15.60 -11.33
N ALA A 34 15.68 16.80 -10.86
CA ALA A 34 15.06 17.00 -9.55
C ALA A 34 13.76 16.22 -9.37
N ASN A 35 12.93 16.06 -10.40
CA ASN A 35 11.70 15.26 -10.30
C ASN A 35 11.99 13.76 -10.23
N VAL A 36 12.87 13.27 -11.11
CA VAL A 36 13.28 11.85 -11.14
C VAL A 36 13.92 11.46 -9.81
N TYR A 37 14.86 12.26 -9.30
CA TYR A 37 15.55 11.97 -8.06
C TYR A 37 14.71 12.21 -6.81
N ARG A 38 13.75 13.13 -6.85
CA ARG A 38 12.73 13.24 -5.79
C ARG A 38 11.87 11.99 -5.69
N GLN A 39 11.59 11.34 -6.82
CA GLN A 39 10.81 10.11 -6.85
C GLN A 39 11.63 8.88 -6.45
N LEU A 40 12.88 8.75 -6.90
CA LEU A 40 13.74 7.61 -6.57
C LEU A 40 14.32 7.69 -5.15
N GLY A 41 14.75 8.89 -4.75
CA GLY A 41 15.57 9.12 -3.56
C GLY A 41 14.85 9.05 -2.22
N THR A 42 15.34 9.84 -1.28
CA THR A 42 14.83 9.88 0.10
C THR A 42 13.33 10.21 0.13
N PRO A 43 12.51 9.39 0.81
CA PRO A 43 11.10 9.68 0.96
C PRO A 43 10.84 11.00 1.67
N ALA A 44 9.75 11.66 1.30
CA ALA A 44 9.29 12.86 1.98
C ALA A 44 9.05 12.57 3.48
N ASP A 45 9.71 13.32 4.35
CA ASP A 45 9.46 13.28 5.78
C ASP A 45 8.18 14.06 6.11
N VAL A 46 7.05 13.34 6.13
CA VAL A 46 5.73 13.88 6.45
C VAL A 46 5.20 13.30 7.74
N THR A 47 4.54 14.12 8.56
CA THR A 47 3.81 13.61 9.72
C THR A 47 2.57 12.83 9.26
N LEU A 48 2.42 11.60 9.73
CA LEU A 48 1.29 10.72 9.44
C LEU A 48 0.00 11.24 10.12
N GLY A 49 -1.14 10.78 9.62
CA GLY A 49 -2.49 11.13 10.07
C GLY A 49 -3.38 11.61 8.92
N THR A 50 -2.80 11.98 7.78
CA THR A 50 -3.53 12.32 6.55
C THR A 50 -2.62 12.09 5.35
N TYR A 51 -3.09 11.35 4.36
CA TYR A 51 -2.41 11.26 3.08
C TYR A 51 -2.61 12.55 2.27
N THR A 52 -1.52 13.08 1.72
CA THR A 52 -1.55 14.19 0.76
C THR A 52 -0.57 13.87 -0.35
N ALA A 53 -1.10 13.57 -1.55
CA ALA A 53 -0.27 13.18 -2.68
C ALA A 53 0.87 14.18 -2.94
N ALA A 54 0.59 15.49 -2.92
CA ALA A 54 1.58 16.54 -3.17
C ALA A 54 2.79 16.54 -2.22
N SER A 55 2.69 15.94 -1.03
CA SER A 55 3.80 15.85 -0.08
C SER A 55 4.33 14.43 0.09
N THR A 56 3.89 13.49 -0.74
CA THR A 56 4.31 12.08 -0.68
C THR A 56 5.08 11.74 -1.95
N TYR A 57 6.30 11.26 -1.80
CA TYR A 57 7.20 10.83 -2.88
C TYR A 57 8.43 10.13 -2.26
N GLY A 58 9.29 9.58 -3.13
CA GLY A 58 10.55 8.93 -2.77
C GLY A 58 10.38 7.44 -2.49
N TYR A 59 11.19 6.62 -3.16
CA TYR A 59 11.22 5.16 -3.04
C TYR A 59 12.39 4.65 -2.20
N ASN A 60 13.14 5.55 -1.57
CA ASN A 60 14.28 5.24 -0.72
C ASN A 60 15.39 4.46 -1.44
N GLN A 61 15.63 4.81 -2.71
CA GLN A 61 16.74 4.29 -3.50
C GLN A 61 17.93 5.24 -3.42
N SER A 62 19.12 4.72 -3.69
CA SER A 62 20.29 5.57 -3.95
C SER A 62 20.10 6.27 -5.28
N THR A 63 20.29 7.59 -5.30
CA THR A 63 20.30 8.39 -6.54
C THR A 63 21.73 8.67 -6.96
N GLY A 64 21.93 8.88 -8.27
CA GLY A 64 23.17 9.42 -8.80
C GLY A 64 23.30 10.93 -8.59
N SER A 65 24.19 11.54 -9.38
CA SER A 65 24.34 12.99 -9.50
C SER A 65 24.36 13.32 -10.99
N LEU A 66 23.19 13.67 -11.52
CA LEU A 66 23.06 14.07 -12.93
C LEU A 66 23.01 15.57 -13.12
N ASP A 67 22.97 16.37 -12.05
CA ASP A 67 22.88 17.83 -12.09
C ASP A 67 24.01 18.45 -12.92
N ALA A 68 23.67 19.47 -13.71
CA ALA A 68 24.61 20.18 -14.56
C ALA A 68 25.04 21.51 -13.94
N ALA A 69 26.35 21.79 -14.00
CA ALA A 69 26.89 23.04 -13.48
C ALA A 69 26.41 24.25 -14.31
N THR A 70 26.44 25.45 -13.70
CA THR A 70 26.06 26.67 -14.42
C THR A 70 26.97 26.90 -15.63
N GLY A 71 26.37 27.03 -16.81
CA GLY A 71 27.08 27.21 -18.08
C GLY A 71 27.58 25.92 -18.72
N GLU A 72 27.33 24.77 -18.10
CA GLU A 72 27.63 23.47 -18.70
C GLU A 72 26.68 23.17 -19.86
N VAL A 73 27.23 22.54 -20.91
CA VAL A 73 26.47 22.11 -22.08
C VAL A 73 25.96 20.70 -21.85
N ILE A 74 24.65 20.50 -21.96
CA ILE A 74 24.07 19.15 -21.90
C ILE A 74 24.31 18.45 -23.23
N ASN A 75 25.25 17.51 -23.23
CA ASN A 75 25.55 16.69 -24.40
C ASN A 75 24.49 15.60 -24.60
N ALA A 76 24.30 15.18 -25.85
CA ALA A 76 23.40 14.07 -26.19
C ALA A 76 23.76 12.79 -25.43
N SER A 77 25.05 12.50 -25.34
CA SER A 77 25.60 11.42 -24.52
C SER A 77 27.00 11.83 -24.03
N SER A 78 27.25 11.65 -22.74
CA SER A 78 28.59 11.77 -22.14
C SER A 78 28.77 10.68 -21.07
N THR A 79 29.96 10.57 -20.49
CA THR A 79 30.26 9.55 -19.47
C THR A 79 29.69 9.87 -18.10
N ASP A 80 29.46 11.16 -17.79
CA ASP A 80 29.25 11.62 -16.41
C ASP A 80 27.87 12.27 -16.22
N ASN A 81 27.41 13.03 -17.22
CA ASN A 81 26.09 13.68 -17.24
C ASN A 81 25.59 13.83 -18.69
N GLY A 82 24.30 14.06 -18.89
CA GLY A 82 23.80 14.28 -20.25
C GLY A 82 22.39 13.80 -20.45
N TYR A 83 21.88 14.15 -21.63
CA TYR A 83 20.50 13.84 -22.00
C TYR A 83 20.22 12.34 -21.95
N LYS A 84 21.11 11.52 -22.53
CA LYS A 84 20.96 10.05 -22.49
C LYS A 84 20.94 9.50 -21.06
N ASN A 85 21.78 9.99 -20.15
CA ASN A 85 21.80 9.45 -18.78
C ASN A 85 20.49 9.72 -18.03
N LEU A 86 19.94 10.92 -18.17
CA LEU A 86 18.60 11.23 -17.64
C LEU A 86 17.51 10.40 -18.34
N GLN A 87 17.65 10.20 -19.65
CA GLN A 87 16.75 9.36 -20.43
C GLN A 87 16.73 7.91 -19.91
N ASP A 88 17.89 7.33 -19.60
CA ASP A 88 18.01 5.98 -19.04
C ASP A 88 17.28 5.86 -17.69
N GLU A 89 17.44 6.86 -16.82
CA GLU A 89 16.72 6.92 -15.52
C GLU A 89 15.20 6.99 -15.72
N VAL A 90 14.73 7.82 -16.66
CA VAL A 90 13.30 7.94 -16.99
C VAL A 90 12.77 6.63 -17.59
N GLN A 91 13.53 5.95 -18.44
CA GLN A 91 13.17 4.64 -18.98
C GLN A 91 13.07 3.56 -17.90
N ALA A 92 14.02 3.51 -16.97
CA ALA A 92 13.98 2.58 -15.85
C ALA A 92 12.77 2.84 -14.94
N LEU A 93 12.52 4.11 -14.63
CA LEU A 93 11.38 4.54 -13.83
C LEU A 93 10.04 4.26 -14.51
N ALA A 94 9.94 4.50 -15.82
CA ALA A 94 8.76 4.19 -16.62
C ALA A 94 8.49 2.69 -16.69
N THR A 95 9.55 1.88 -16.85
CA THR A 95 9.44 0.41 -16.79
C THR A 95 8.94 -0.05 -15.42
N PHE A 96 9.46 0.52 -14.34
CA PHE A 96 9.02 0.21 -12.98
C PHE A 96 7.56 0.60 -12.72
N SER A 97 7.16 1.80 -13.14
CA SER A 97 5.81 2.36 -12.93
C SER A 97 4.78 1.91 -13.97
N GLY A 98 5.19 1.28 -15.07
CA GLY A 98 4.29 0.89 -16.16
C GLY A 98 3.87 2.05 -17.08
N VAL A 99 4.53 3.20 -16.98
CA VAL A 99 4.27 4.38 -17.82
C VAL A 99 4.81 4.17 -19.23
N SER A 100 4.00 4.49 -20.24
CA SER A 100 4.42 4.48 -21.64
C SER A 100 5.11 5.79 -21.99
N LEU A 101 6.29 5.70 -22.61
CA LEU A 101 7.10 6.84 -22.99
C LEU A 101 6.88 7.28 -24.43
N TYR A 102 7.16 8.55 -24.71
CA TYR A 102 7.36 9.00 -26.10
C TYR A 102 8.51 8.24 -26.77
N SER A 103 8.41 8.01 -28.08
CA SER A 103 9.42 7.27 -28.83
C SER A 103 10.81 7.91 -28.79
N SER A 104 10.87 9.25 -28.69
CA SER A 104 12.13 10.00 -28.53
C SER A 104 12.78 9.81 -27.16
N SER A 105 12.01 9.40 -26.15
CA SER A 105 12.47 9.15 -24.79
C SER A 105 12.74 7.66 -24.55
N SER A 106 12.06 6.76 -25.26
CA SER A 106 12.30 5.32 -25.21
C SER A 106 13.44 4.82 -26.12
N THR A 107 14.16 5.72 -26.79
CA THR A 107 15.28 5.36 -27.66
C THR A 107 16.48 6.27 -27.40
N ASP A 108 17.55 5.66 -26.92
CA ASP A 108 18.74 6.36 -26.46
C ASP A 108 19.37 7.26 -27.50
N LYS A 109 19.73 8.48 -27.09
CA LYS A 109 20.61 9.34 -27.86
C LYS A 109 22.05 8.81 -27.85
N SER A 110 22.71 8.96 -28.99
CA SER A 110 24.12 8.64 -29.19
C SER A 110 24.99 9.90 -29.17
N SER A 111 26.30 9.71 -28.98
CA SER A 111 27.25 10.82 -29.07
C SER A 111 27.20 11.48 -30.45
N GLY A 112 27.08 12.81 -30.47
CA GLY A 112 26.95 13.60 -31.70
C GLY A 112 25.51 13.76 -32.22
N ASP A 113 24.52 13.08 -31.62
CA ASP A 113 23.13 13.29 -31.98
C ASP A 113 22.67 14.72 -31.65
N SER A 114 21.76 15.23 -32.46
CA SER A 114 21.05 16.48 -32.14
C SER A 114 19.93 16.21 -31.13
N ILE A 115 19.84 17.06 -30.11
CA ILE A 115 18.70 17.11 -29.19
C ILE A 115 17.78 18.24 -29.64
N THR A 116 16.62 17.87 -30.18
CA THR A 116 15.64 18.82 -30.71
C THR A 116 14.75 19.37 -29.60
N ALA A 117 14.03 20.47 -29.87
CA ALA A 117 13.03 21.02 -28.95
C ALA A 117 11.92 19.99 -28.60
N SER A 118 11.57 19.12 -29.56
CA SER A 118 10.63 18.03 -29.33
C SER A 118 11.20 16.94 -28.43
N ASP A 119 12.49 16.59 -28.55
CA ASP A 119 13.13 15.61 -27.66
C ASP A 119 13.01 16.09 -26.20
N TRP A 120 13.46 17.32 -25.93
CA TRP A 120 13.35 17.94 -24.60
C TRP A 120 11.93 17.98 -24.07
N SER A 121 11.00 18.48 -24.88
CA SER A 121 9.59 18.59 -24.50
C SER A 121 8.95 17.25 -24.17
N ASN A 122 9.27 16.21 -24.95
CA ASN A 122 8.75 14.86 -24.73
C ASN A 122 9.33 14.24 -23.45
N LEU A 123 10.64 14.37 -23.21
CA LEU A 123 11.26 13.87 -21.99
C LEU A 123 10.71 14.57 -20.74
N MET A 124 10.45 15.89 -20.80
CA MET A 124 9.80 16.60 -19.70
C MET A 124 8.37 16.11 -19.43
N GLU A 125 7.60 15.80 -20.47
CA GLU A 125 6.26 15.22 -20.32
C GLU A 125 6.29 13.80 -19.74
N ASP A 126 7.27 13.01 -20.15
CA ASP A 126 7.48 11.66 -19.63
C ASP A 126 7.91 11.69 -18.15
N VAL A 127 8.83 12.58 -17.78
CA VAL A 127 9.22 12.81 -16.38
C VAL A 127 8.01 13.18 -15.53
N LYS A 128 7.15 14.08 -16.02
CA LYS A 128 5.91 14.43 -15.34
C LYS A 128 4.97 13.24 -15.22
N SER A 129 4.83 12.44 -16.27
CA SER A 129 3.93 11.28 -16.29
C SER A 129 4.38 10.22 -15.28
N CYS A 130 5.68 9.90 -15.25
CA CYS A 130 6.27 9.03 -14.23
C CYS A 130 6.06 9.57 -12.81
N PHE A 131 6.21 10.88 -12.60
CA PHE A 131 6.02 11.48 -11.28
C PHE A 131 4.57 11.45 -10.84
N ASP A 132 3.62 11.80 -11.72
CA ASP A 132 2.20 11.78 -11.41
C ASP A 132 1.70 10.36 -11.11
N ASP A 133 2.22 9.35 -11.80
CA ASP A 133 1.85 7.94 -11.62
C ASP A 133 2.69 7.20 -10.56
N ARG A 134 3.46 7.92 -9.73
CA ARG A 134 4.40 7.35 -8.75
C ARG A 134 3.81 6.36 -7.73
N PHE A 135 2.49 6.23 -7.65
CA PHE A 135 1.82 5.28 -6.76
C PHE A 135 1.10 4.16 -7.51
N GLY A 136 1.04 4.23 -8.85
CA GLY A 136 0.37 3.28 -9.74
C GLY A 136 1.20 2.04 -10.07
N ILE A 137 2.02 1.55 -9.13
CA ILE A 137 3.01 0.51 -9.43
C ILE A 137 2.34 -0.81 -9.84
N PRO A 138 2.62 -1.34 -11.05
CA PRO A 138 1.98 -2.54 -11.54
C PRO A 138 2.46 -3.78 -10.78
N ALA A 139 1.60 -4.79 -10.69
CA ALA A 139 1.92 -6.05 -10.00
C ALA A 139 3.15 -6.77 -10.59
N SER A 140 3.49 -6.55 -11.87
CA SER A 140 4.70 -7.09 -12.50
C SER A 140 6.01 -6.52 -11.95
N SER A 141 5.94 -5.38 -11.24
CA SER A 141 7.07 -4.74 -10.58
C SER A 141 7.17 -5.13 -9.10
N LEU A 142 6.21 -5.90 -8.59
CA LEU A 142 6.10 -6.30 -7.21
C LEU A 142 6.35 -7.81 -7.06
N THR A 143 6.90 -8.20 -5.92
CA THR A 143 6.95 -9.60 -5.47
C THR A 143 6.11 -9.77 -4.22
N THR A 144 5.54 -10.97 -4.04
CA THR A 144 4.81 -11.34 -2.83
C THR A 144 5.70 -12.20 -1.94
N ASP A 145 5.89 -11.80 -0.69
CA ASP A 145 6.63 -12.54 0.33
C ASP A 145 5.65 -13.07 1.38
N ALA A 146 5.84 -14.33 1.79
CA ALA A 146 5.17 -14.83 2.98
C ALA A 146 5.72 -14.11 4.22
N SER A 147 4.85 -13.62 5.10
CA SER A 147 5.28 -12.90 6.30
C SER A 147 5.04 -13.73 7.57
N GLY A 148 3.81 -14.22 7.77
CA GLY A 148 3.47 -14.98 8.96
C GLY A 148 2.07 -15.54 8.94
N SER A 149 1.78 -16.43 9.89
CA SER A 149 0.43 -16.94 10.11
C SER A 149 0.22 -17.30 11.57
N SER A 150 -1.04 -17.29 11.99
CA SER A 150 -1.46 -17.75 13.31
C SER A 150 -2.68 -18.66 13.13
N SER A 151 -2.82 -19.68 13.96
CA SER A 151 -3.95 -20.59 13.92
C SER A 151 -4.36 -21.08 15.31
N ARG A 152 -5.65 -21.34 15.45
CA ARG A 152 -6.29 -21.79 16.68
C ARG A 152 -7.19 -22.98 16.39
N THR A 153 -7.18 -23.98 17.28
CA THR A 153 -8.10 -25.13 17.25
C THR A 153 -9.04 -25.19 18.45
N SER A 154 -8.74 -24.45 19.52
CA SER A 154 -9.61 -24.33 20.69
C SER A 154 -10.89 -23.58 20.33
N SER A 155 -12.02 -24.04 20.87
CA SER A 155 -13.29 -23.34 20.69
C SER A 155 -13.26 -21.94 21.33
N TRP A 156 -14.08 -21.03 20.81
CA TRP A 156 -14.25 -19.64 21.27
C TRP A 156 -15.64 -19.15 20.85
N GLY A 157 -15.96 -17.88 21.07
CA GLY A 157 -17.24 -17.26 20.69
C GLY A 157 -18.32 -17.38 21.77
N SER A 158 -18.06 -18.11 22.84
CA SER A 158 -18.91 -18.14 24.03
C SER A 158 -18.74 -16.90 24.90
N SER A 159 -19.62 -16.69 25.88
CA SER A 159 -19.53 -15.58 26.84
C SER A 159 -18.21 -15.51 27.61
N SER A 160 -17.48 -16.63 27.79
CA SER A 160 -16.18 -16.63 28.46
C SER A 160 -15.02 -16.23 27.55
N GLU A 161 -15.18 -16.34 26.23
CA GLU A 161 -14.17 -15.95 25.23
C GLU A 161 -14.85 -15.49 23.94
N PRO A 162 -15.53 -14.33 23.95
CA PRO A 162 -16.36 -13.87 22.83
C PRO A 162 -15.52 -13.40 21.63
N GLN A 163 -14.20 -13.27 21.79
CA GLN A 163 -13.30 -12.70 20.79
C GLN A 163 -11.98 -13.44 20.76
N VAL A 164 -11.45 -13.64 19.56
CA VAL A 164 -10.06 -14.05 19.33
C VAL A 164 -9.33 -13.00 18.50
N THR A 165 -8.04 -12.84 18.77
CA THR A 165 -7.20 -11.80 18.15
C THR A 165 -5.93 -12.36 17.57
N HIS A 166 -5.45 -11.73 16.50
CA HIS A 166 -4.10 -11.91 16.01
C HIS A 166 -3.43 -10.54 15.92
N VAL A 167 -2.47 -10.30 16.82
CA VAL A 167 -1.71 -9.06 16.91
C VAL A 167 -0.30 -9.32 16.43
N PHE A 168 0.13 -8.55 15.44
CA PHE A 168 1.47 -8.67 14.88
C PHE A 168 2.02 -7.31 14.47
N THR A 169 3.34 -7.27 14.29
CA THR A 169 4.08 -6.09 13.87
C THR A 169 4.87 -6.36 12.61
N LEU A 170 4.93 -5.35 11.75
CA LEU A 170 5.92 -5.23 10.69
C LEU A 170 6.94 -4.16 11.07
N THR A 171 8.21 -4.56 11.15
CA THR A 171 9.31 -3.69 11.56
C THR A 171 10.19 -3.36 10.35
N PHE A 172 10.44 -2.06 10.17
CA PHE A 172 11.30 -1.49 9.15
C PHE A 172 12.61 -1.00 9.79
N SER A 173 13.70 -1.05 9.03
CA SER A 173 15.04 -0.65 9.50
C SER A 173 15.17 0.86 9.75
N SER A 174 14.33 1.67 9.11
CA SER A 174 14.27 3.12 9.27
C SER A 174 12.90 3.63 8.81
N GLU A 175 12.59 4.89 9.10
CA GLU A 175 11.35 5.50 8.61
C GLU A 175 11.38 5.77 7.10
N GLY A 176 12.55 6.06 6.53
CA GLY A 176 12.76 6.06 5.08
C GLY A 176 12.47 4.70 4.44
N HIS A 177 12.81 3.59 5.09
CA HIS A 177 12.43 2.26 4.60
C HIS A 177 10.90 2.07 4.65
N ALA A 178 10.23 2.42 5.76
CA ALA A 178 8.77 2.29 5.86
C ALA A 178 8.05 3.12 4.77
N ARG A 179 8.42 4.39 4.60
CA ARG A 179 7.82 5.28 3.59
C ARG A 179 8.13 4.79 2.17
N GLY A 180 9.38 4.42 1.89
CA GLY A 180 9.79 3.91 0.59
C GLY A 180 9.06 2.62 0.20
N PHE A 181 8.82 1.73 1.16
CA PHE A 181 8.02 0.52 0.96
C PHE A 181 6.62 0.86 0.46
N PHE A 182 5.87 1.69 1.18
CA PHE A 182 4.49 2.02 0.78
C PHE A 182 4.42 2.91 -0.47
N ASN A 183 5.36 3.86 -0.64
CA ASN A 183 5.41 4.73 -1.82
C ASN A 183 5.69 3.95 -3.11
N SER A 184 6.47 2.87 -3.04
CA SER A 184 6.81 2.01 -4.19
C SER A 184 5.79 0.88 -4.42
N GLY A 185 4.57 1.01 -3.89
CA GLY A 185 3.48 0.04 -4.08
C GLY A 185 3.50 -1.13 -3.11
N GLY A 186 4.20 -1.01 -1.97
CA GLY A 186 4.19 -2.02 -0.93
C GLY A 186 2.80 -2.23 -0.31
N GLU A 187 2.46 -3.49 -0.06
CA GLU A 187 1.14 -3.89 0.46
C GLU A 187 1.30 -4.86 1.64
N VAL A 188 0.33 -4.86 2.55
CA VAL A 188 0.11 -5.90 3.56
C VAL A 188 -1.18 -6.62 3.23
N LEU A 189 -1.10 -7.94 3.08
CA LEU A 189 -2.21 -8.79 2.67
C LEU A 189 -2.68 -9.63 3.85
N PHE A 190 -3.98 -9.64 4.10
CA PHE A 190 -4.62 -10.43 5.15
C PHE A 190 -5.60 -11.40 4.51
N THR A 191 -5.51 -12.66 4.93
CA THR A 191 -6.52 -13.68 4.65
C THR A 191 -6.87 -14.38 5.94
N GLY A 192 -8.12 -14.82 6.05
CA GLY A 192 -8.60 -15.62 7.17
C GLY A 192 -9.36 -16.82 6.65
N ALA A 193 -9.32 -17.92 7.38
CA ALA A 193 -10.04 -19.12 7.02
C ALA A 193 -10.51 -19.86 8.27
N ARG A 194 -11.58 -20.64 8.10
CA ARG A 194 -12.07 -21.58 9.11
C ARG A 194 -12.36 -22.93 8.46
N SER A 195 -11.88 -24.03 9.06
CA SER A 195 -12.09 -25.40 8.58
C SER A 195 -12.32 -26.40 9.71
N GLY A 196 -12.82 -27.61 9.39
CA GLY A 196 -13.12 -28.64 10.39
C GLY A 196 -14.28 -28.28 11.31
N GLY A 197 -14.32 -28.89 12.50
CA GLY A 197 -15.30 -28.61 13.55
C GLY A 197 -16.69 -29.25 13.35
N THR A 198 -17.62 -28.88 14.20
CA THR A 198 -19.02 -29.33 14.17
C THR A 198 -19.69 -28.85 12.88
N SER A 199 -20.48 -29.74 12.26
CA SER A 199 -21.25 -29.45 11.04
C SER A 199 -22.75 -29.48 11.30
N GLY A 200 -23.51 -28.80 10.46
CA GLY A 200 -24.97 -28.67 10.58
C GLY A 200 -25.42 -27.30 10.11
N SER A 201 -26.70 -27.17 9.74
CA SER A 201 -27.28 -25.91 9.25
C SER A 201 -28.53 -25.49 10.01
N SER A 202 -28.95 -26.26 11.01
CA SER A 202 -30.05 -25.89 11.89
C SER A 202 -29.69 -24.62 12.65
N ALA A 203 -30.57 -23.63 12.64
CA ALA A 203 -30.38 -22.38 13.37
C ALA A 203 -30.06 -22.62 14.85
N GLY A 204 -29.22 -21.75 15.42
CA GLY A 204 -28.77 -21.83 16.82
C GLY A 204 -27.69 -22.89 17.08
N THR A 205 -27.28 -23.68 16.09
CA THR A 205 -26.24 -24.71 16.32
C THR A 205 -24.83 -24.17 16.08
N ILE A 206 -23.84 -24.78 16.74
CA ILE A 206 -22.40 -24.60 16.46
C ILE A 206 -22.13 -24.78 14.96
N GLY A 207 -22.79 -25.76 14.31
CA GLY A 207 -22.65 -26.01 12.87
C GLY A 207 -23.09 -24.83 12.00
N SER A 208 -24.21 -24.17 12.30
CA SER A 208 -24.68 -23.02 11.54
C SER A 208 -23.82 -21.78 11.78
N GLN A 209 -23.29 -21.60 12.99
CA GLN A 209 -22.35 -20.53 13.32
C GLN A 209 -21.00 -20.71 12.62
N ASN A 210 -20.46 -21.92 12.66
CA ASN A 210 -19.28 -22.31 11.89
C ASN A 210 -19.45 -22.05 10.39
N SER A 211 -20.61 -22.38 9.84
CA SER A 211 -20.94 -22.13 8.43
C SER A 211 -20.99 -20.63 8.13
N ASN A 212 -21.51 -19.81 9.06
CA ASN A 212 -21.52 -18.36 8.92
C ASN A 212 -20.09 -17.78 8.93
N TRP A 213 -19.25 -18.17 9.90
CA TRP A 213 -17.85 -17.75 9.96
C TRP A 213 -17.05 -18.17 8.73
N THR A 214 -17.20 -19.41 8.26
CA THR A 214 -16.57 -19.87 7.02
C THR A 214 -17.02 -19.02 5.82
N SER A 215 -18.31 -18.66 5.75
CA SER A 215 -18.85 -17.80 4.69
C SER A 215 -18.32 -16.36 4.78
N LEU A 216 -18.26 -15.78 5.98
CA LEU A 216 -17.74 -14.45 6.25
C LEU A 216 -16.28 -14.35 5.80
N LEU A 217 -15.44 -15.27 6.26
CA LEU A 217 -13.99 -15.30 5.97
C LEU A 217 -13.70 -15.59 4.50
N SER A 218 -14.54 -16.39 3.83
CA SER A 218 -14.42 -16.61 2.39
C SER A 218 -14.82 -15.35 1.59
N ALA A 219 -15.90 -14.68 2.00
CA ALA A 219 -16.46 -13.54 1.28
C ALA A 219 -15.63 -12.26 1.40
N MET A 220 -14.81 -12.09 2.45
CA MET A 220 -13.87 -10.96 2.52
C MET A 220 -12.73 -11.09 1.49
N GLY A 221 -12.42 -12.30 1.01
CA GLY A 221 -11.30 -12.55 0.12
C GLY A 221 -9.97 -12.12 0.75
N THR A 222 -9.05 -11.64 -0.10
CA THR A 222 -7.81 -11.00 0.37
C THR A 222 -8.09 -9.54 0.70
N LEU A 223 -7.75 -9.15 1.92
CA LEU A 223 -7.73 -7.75 2.33
C LEU A 223 -6.35 -7.17 2.06
N THR A 224 -6.28 -6.05 1.35
CA THR A 224 -5.04 -5.40 0.93
C THR A 224 -4.95 -4.02 1.58
N PHE A 225 -4.01 -3.86 2.52
CA PHE A 225 -3.63 -2.58 3.10
C PHE A 225 -2.45 -2.00 2.32
N ASN A 226 -2.55 -0.73 1.93
CA ASN A 226 -1.53 -0.03 1.14
C ASN A 226 -1.26 1.37 1.73
N LEU A 227 -0.66 2.26 0.93
CA LEU A 227 -0.24 3.57 1.40
C LEU A 227 -1.37 4.45 1.98
N ASN A 228 -2.61 4.31 1.48
CA ASN A 228 -3.73 5.19 1.86
C ASN A 228 -5.10 4.49 1.99
N ASN A 229 -5.16 3.15 1.88
CA ASN A 229 -6.41 2.41 1.97
C ASN A 229 -6.22 0.97 2.46
N LEU A 230 -7.34 0.34 2.85
CA LEU A 230 -7.48 -1.10 2.96
C LEU A 230 -8.71 -1.55 2.16
N THR A 231 -8.53 -2.45 1.18
CA THR A 231 -9.61 -2.92 0.29
C THR A 231 -9.79 -4.43 0.32
N SER A 232 -11.01 -4.91 0.05
CA SER A 232 -11.35 -6.34 -0.05
C SER A 232 -11.45 -6.78 -1.51
N SER A 233 -10.75 -7.87 -1.88
CA SER A 233 -10.90 -8.47 -3.22
C SER A 233 -12.28 -9.10 -3.44
N GLY A 234 -12.98 -9.44 -2.35
CA GLY A 234 -14.38 -9.90 -2.38
C GLY A 234 -15.39 -8.78 -2.60
N SER A 235 -14.95 -7.50 -2.59
CA SER A 235 -15.84 -6.33 -2.66
C SER A 235 -16.93 -6.34 -1.57
N THR A 236 -16.59 -6.81 -0.36
CA THR A 236 -17.52 -6.85 0.78
C THR A 236 -16.92 -6.17 2.02
N GLY A 237 -17.77 -5.96 3.04
CA GLY A 237 -17.41 -5.24 4.25
C GLY A 237 -17.28 -3.73 4.01
N THR A 238 -16.74 -3.03 5.00
CA THR A 238 -16.59 -1.58 5.02
C THR A 238 -15.14 -1.24 5.27
N SER A 239 -14.52 -0.59 4.29
CA SER A 239 -13.22 0.06 4.44
C SER A 239 -13.38 1.40 5.14
N ALA A 240 -12.44 1.73 6.02
CA ALA A 240 -12.36 3.05 6.64
C ALA A 240 -11.62 4.09 5.75
N SER A 241 -11.18 3.70 4.54
CA SER A 241 -10.37 4.54 3.65
C SER A 241 -9.09 5.06 4.33
N LYS A 242 -8.42 4.16 5.05
CA LYS A 242 -7.17 4.42 5.76
C LYS A 242 -6.11 3.40 5.36
N GLY A 243 -4.92 3.89 5.05
CA GLY A 243 -3.71 3.13 4.81
C GLY A 243 -2.59 3.60 5.74
N PHE A 244 -1.35 3.38 5.32
CA PHE A 244 -0.17 3.75 6.10
C PHE A 244 -0.15 5.23 6.52
N TYR A 245 -0.43 6.15 5.59
CA TYR A 245 -0.31 7.58 5.84
C TYR A 245 -1.42 8.15 6.73
N GLU A 246 -2.53 7.44 6.94
CA GLU A 246 -3.61 7.81 7.87
C GLU A 246 -3.43 7.23 9.27
N LEU A 247 -2.43 6.38 9.50
CA LEU A 247 -2.20 5.78 10.82
C LEU A 247 -1.75 6.83 11.85
N THR A 248 -2.12 6.57 13.11
CA THR A 248 -1.65 7.33 14.27
C THR A 248 -0.98 6.39 15.27
N THR A 249 -0.55 6.91 16.42
CA THR A 249 0.00 6.09 17.51
C THR A 249 -1.07 5.28 18.27
N SER A 250 -2.35 5.50 17.97
CA SER A 250 -3.48 4.75 18.51
C SER A 250 -4.14 3.91 17.43
N TYR A 251 -4.71 2.76 17.81
CA TYR A 251 -5.42 1.89 16.87
C TYR A 251 -6.51 2.65 16.13
N GLN A 252 -6.43 2.60 14.80
CA GLN A 252 -7.44 3.09 13.88
C GLN A 252 -8.17 1.89 13.27
N ASP A 253 -9.49 1.95 13.18
CA ASP A 253 -10.25 1.00 12.38
C ASP A 253 -9.86 1.16 10.91
N LEU A 254 -9.54 0.04 10.24
CA LEU A 254 -9.14 0.00 8.83
C LEU A 254 -10.19 -0.70 7.97
N TYR A 255 -10.75 -1.79 8.48
CA TYR A 255 -11.74 -2.60 7.80
C TYR A 255 -12.64 -3.31 8.80
N SER A 256 -13.91 -3.49 8.45
CA SER A 256 -14.82 -4.36 9.18
C SER A 256 -15.74 -5.12 8.22
N LYS A 257 -16.08 -6.34 8.58
CA LYS A 257 -17.10 -7.14 7.89
C LYS A 257 -17.92 -7.88 8.93
N TYR A 258 -19.23 -7.69 8.83
CA TYR A 258 -20.20 -8.37 9.66
C TYR A 258 -20.65 -9.69 9.03
N GLY A 259 -21.21 -10.56 9.86
CA GLY A 259 -21.89 -11.78 9.45
C GLY A 259 -23.22 -11.47 8.76
N SER A 260 -24.12 -12.43 8.79
CA SER A 260 -25.40 -12.31 8.08
C SER A 260 -26.49 -13.16 8.71
N GLY A 261 -27.75 -12.79 8.41
CA GLY A 261 -28.91 -13.44 9.01
C GLY A 261 -28.90 -13.27 10.52
N SER A 262 -29.12 -14.36 11.27
CA SER A 262 -29.02 -14.38 12.72
C SER A 262 -27.65 -13.89 13.23
N TYR A 263 -26.57 -14.24 12.55
CA TYR A 263 -25.20 -13.94 12.97
C TYR A 263 -24.71 -12.54 12.53
N ALA A 264 -25.61 -11.58 12.31
CA ALA A 264 -25.25 -10.25 11.80
C ALA A 264 -24.35 -9.46 12.76
N SER A 265 -24.47 -9.67 14.08
CA SER A 265 -23.63 -9.03 15.09
C SER A 265 -22.17 -9.52 15.10
N ASN A 266 -21.89 -10.71 14.55
CA ASN A 266 -20.53 -11.25 14.46
C ASN A 266 -19.70 -10.45 13.47
N TYR A 267 -18.41 -10.25 13.76
CA TYR A 267 -17.58 -9.47 12.86
C TYR A 267 -16.10 -9.88 12.82
N TYR A 268 -15.52 -9.64 11.65
CA TYR A 268 -14.09 -9.57 11.42
C TYR A 268 -13.69 -8.10 11.28
N LYS A 269 -12.69 -7.64 12.04
CA LYS A 269 -12.20 -6.27 12.00
C LYS A 269 -10.67 -6.24 11.94
N ILE A 270 -10.12 -5.27 11.22
CA ILE A 270 -8.69 -4.95 11.25
C ILE A 270 -8.52 -3.54 11.79
N GLN A 271 -7.63 -3.42 12.77
CA GLN A 271 -7.12 -2.14 13.24
C GLN A 271 -5.61 -2.04 12.98
N GLY A 272 -5.11 -0.81 12.82
CA GLY A 272 -3.69 -0.53 12.64
C GLY A 272 -3.22 0.68 13.43
N LYS A 273 -1.94 0.70 13.80
CA LYS A 273 -1.26 1.86 14.38
C LYS A 273 0.23 1.86 14.01
N VAL A 274 0.87 3.01 14.14
CA VAL A 274 2.33 3.15 14.05
C VAL A 274 2.93 3.44 15.41
N ASN A 275 4.21 3.14 15.61
CA ASN A 275 4.92 3.53 16.83
C ASN A 275 5.20 5.05 16.93
N SER A 276 5.25 5.75 15.79
CA SER A 276 5.46 7.19 15.71
C SER A 276 4.84 7.73 14.43
N THR A 277 4.23 8.92 14.50
CA THR A 277 3.69 9.62 13.31
C THR A 277 4.74 10.46 12.59
N THR A 278 5.89 10.75 13.21
CA THR A 278 6.96 11.52 12.56
C THR A 278 8.11 10.63 12.11
N ASN A 279 8.39 9.54 12.81
CA ASN A 279 9.47 8.60 12.50
C ASN A 279 8.97 7.15 12.54
N PRO A 280 7.99 6.75 11.70
CA PRO A 280 7.39 5.42 11.75
C PRO A 280 8.41 4.33 11.39
N THR A 281 8.67 3.40 12.29
CA THR A 281 9.52 2.21 12.02
C THR A 281 8.80 0.90 12.29
N VAL A 282 7.64 0.94 12.95
CA VAL A 282 6.83 -0.23 13.25
C VAL A 282 5.38 0.07 12.94
N VAL A 283 4.76 -0.81 12.16
CA VAL A 283 3.31 -0.85 11.97
C VAL A 283 2.77 -2.05 12.75
N THR A 284 1.81 -1.82 13.64
CA THR A 284 1.15 -2.87 14.41
C THR A 284 -0.27 -3.05 13.90
N PHE A 285 -0.65 -4.29 13.61
CA PHE A 285 -2.01 -4.66 13.24
C PHE A 285 -2.66 -5.49 14.34
N ASN A 286 -3.97 -5.32 14.50
CA ASN A 286 -4.81 -6.16 15.33
C ASN A 286 -5.96 -6.69 14.47
N VAL A 287 -5.92 -7.97 14.16
CA VAL A 287 -7.01 -8.69 13.52
C VAL A 287 -7.92 -9.22 14.62
N ILE A 288 -9.19 -8.85 14.57
CA ILE A 288 -10.19 -9.17 15.59
C ILE A 288 -11.28 -10.00 14.93
N MET A 289 -11.57 -11.17 15.51
CA MET A 289 -12.78 -11.93 15.20
C MET A 289 -13.62 -11.99 16.47
N ARG A 290 -14.85 -11.47 16.41
CA ARG A 290 -15.74 -11.40 17.56
C ARG A 290 -17.08 -12.04 17.25
N ASP A 291 -17.50 -12.94 18.14
CA ASP A 291 -18.79 -13.61 18.13
C ASP A 291 -19.70 -12.89 19.15
N ASP A 292 -20.53 -11.99 18.65
CA ASP A 292 -21.50 -11.22 19.45
C ASP A 292 -22.92 -11.76 19.22
N HIS A 293 -23.08 -12.96 18.64
CA HIS A 293 -24.37 -13.58 18.36
C HIS A 293 -25.12 -13.99 19.64
N ALA A 294 -24.42 -14.34 20.73
CA ALA A 294 -25.07 -14.65 22.02
C ALA A 294 -24.75 -13.70 23.16
N LEU A 295 -25.16 -12.44 23.03
CA LEU A 295 -25.48 -11.64 24.21
C LEU A 295 -26.96 -11.26 24.09
N GLY A 296 -27.82 -11.97 24.82
CA GLY A 296 -29.26 -11.66 24.98
C GLY A 296 -29.53 -10.33 25.70
N ASP A 297 -28.68 -9.34 25.49
CA ASP A 297 -28.74 -7.97 25.97
C ASP A 297 -27.95 -7.12 24.96
N GLY A 298 -28.64 -6.65 23.92
CA GLY A 298 -28.25 -5.43 23.24
C GLY A 298 -28.04 -5.50 21.73
N VAL A 299 -28.01 -4.30 21.19
CA VAL A 299 -27.73 -3.99 19.79
C VAL A 299 -26.23 -4.23 19.52
N GLY A 300 -25.92 -5.08 18.53
CA GLY A 300 -24.56 -5.33 18.06
C GLY A 300 -23.86 -4.06 17.53
N ALA A 301 -22.55 -4.12 17.29
CA ALA A 301 -21.78 -2.96 16.82
C ALA A 301 -22.22 -2.42 15.43
N ASP A 302 -23.04 -3.17 14.71
CA ASP A 302 -23.71 -2.81 13.46
C ASP A 302 -25.06 -2.10 13.64
N GLY A 303 -25.55 -1.95 14.87
CA GLY A 303 -26.86 -1.37 15.12
C GLY A 303 -28.02 -2.36 15.01
N ILE A 304 -27.75 -3.67 14.85
CA ILE A 304 -28.76 -4.72 14.73
C ILE A 304 -28.86 -5.50 16.05
N ASP A 305 -30.08 -5.75 16.51
CA ASP A 305 -30.32 -6.57 17.70
C ASP A 305 -29.85 -8.01 17.43
N GLY A 306 -29.05 -8.56 18.34
CA GLY A 306 -28.77 -9.99 18.33
C GLY A 306 -30.09 -10.72 18.52
N ASN A 307 -30.40 -11.71 17.68
CA ASN A 307 -31.60 -12.52 17.90
C ASN A 307 -31.34 -13.40 19.13
N ALA A 308 -31.64 -12.87 20.32
CA ALA A 308 -31.51 -13.56 21.59
C ALA A 308 -32.12 -14.97 21.52
N ASP A 309 -31.27 -15.99 21.43
CA ASP A 309 -31.66 -17.41 21.41
C ASP A 309 -31.17 -18.12 22.69
N ASP A 310 -31.19 -17.41 23.82
CA ASP A 310 -30.57 -17.85 25.08
C ASP A 310 -31.57 -18.38 26.12
N SER A 311 -32.70 -18.95 25.68
CA SER A 311 -33.67 -19.47 26.65
C SER A 311 -33.47 -20.94 27.01
N VAL A 312 -32.91 -21.79 26.13
CA VAL A 312 -32.69 -23.21 26.45
C VAL A 312 -31.59 -23.88 25.60
N GLY A 313 -30.45 -24.19 26.21
CA GLY A 313 -29.60 -25.34 25.82
C GLY A 313 -28.64 -25.17 24.64
N TYR A 314 -28.42 -23.95 24.12
CA TYR A 314 -27.40 -23.70 23.09
C TYR A 314 -26.04 -23.33 23.71
N VAL A 315 -24.97 -23.85 23.12
CA VAL A 315 -23.58 -23.44 23.42
C VAL A 315 -23.16 -22.55 22.26
N ASP A 316 -23.19 -21.23 22.46
CA ASP A 316 -22.65 -20.28 21.48
C ASP A 316 -21.15 -20.49 21.38
N ALA A 317 -20.71 -21.01 20.25
CA ALA A 317 -19.34 -21.42 20.07
C ALA A 317 -18.99 -21.61 18.60
N VAL A 318 -17.80 -21.15 18.25
CA VAL A 318 -17.08 -21.51 17.05
C VAL A 318 -16.07 -22.59 17.42
N ASP A 319 -16.02 -23.67 16.66
CA ASP A 319 -15.02 -24.73 16.82
C ASP A 319 -14.32 -25.03 15.48
N GLY A 320 -13.40 -25.99 15.50
CA GLY A 320 -12.55 -26.30 14.36
C GLY A 320 -11.30 -25.41 14.34
N THR A 321 -10.67 -25.30 13.17
CA THR A 321 -9.43 -24.55 12.98
C THR A 321 -9.73 -23.20 12.36
N ILE A 322 -9.35 -22.12 13.03
CA ILE A 322 -9.26 -20.78 12.45
C ILE A 322 -7.82 -20.47 12.12
N SER A 323 -7.59 -19.78 11.00
CA SER A 323 -6.29 -19.23 10.65
C SER A 323 -6.38 -17.78 10.22
N SER A 324 -5.31 -17.04 10.50
CA SER A 324 -5.02 -15.71 9.98
C SER A 324 -3.64 -15.76 9.32
N THR A 325 -3.59 -15.45 8.02
CA THR A 325 -2.36 -15.51 7.23
C THR A 325 -2.04 -14.12 6.68
N ILE A 326 -0.78 -13.73 6.86
CA ILE A 326 -0.23 -12.43 6.50
C ILE A 326 0.86 -12.60 5.45
N GLN A 327 0.77 -11.80 4.40
CA GLN A 327 1.80 -11.68 3.36
C GLN A 327 2.10 -10.19 3.14
N THR A 328 3.24 -9.90 2.53
CA THR A 328 3.55 -8.55 2.05
C THR A 328 3.84 -8.57 0.57
N LYS A 329 3.50 -7.50 -0.14
CA LYS A 329 4.08 -7.22 -1.45
C LYS A 329 5.06 -6.07 -1.37
N ARG A 330 6.11 -6.12 -2.18
CA ARG A 330 7.12 -5.06 -2.25
C ARG A 330 7.72 -4.95 -3.65
N ALA A 331 8.24 -3.76 -3.97
CA ALA A 331 9.01 -3.54 -5.18
C ALA A 331 10.29 -4.40 -5.20
N ASN A 332 10.52 -5.09 -6.33
CA ASN A 332 11.68 -5.98 -6.51
C ASN A 332 12.17 -6.05 -7.97
N ASN A 333 11.76 -5.11 -8.82
CA ASN A 333 12.16 -5.05 -10.23
C ASN A 333 12.38 -3.59 -10.62
N GLY A 334 13.62 -3.22 -10.98
CA GLY A 334 14.03 -1.82 -11.13
C GLY A 334 14.24 -1.16 -9.75
N VAL A 335 13.15 -0.76 -9.10
CA VAL A 335 13.17 -0.34 -7.68
C VAL A 335 13.14 -1.59 -6.81
N VAL A 336 14.04 -1.65 -5.83
CA VAL A 336 14.12 -2.78 -4.89
C VAL A 336 14.02 -2.26 -3.47
N VAL A 337 13.01 -2.75 -2.75
CA VAL A 337 12.83 -2.49 -1.32
C VAL A 337 12.89 -3.81 -0.58
N SER A 338 13.52 -3.84 0.60
CA SER A 338 13.58 -5.05 1.43
C SER A 338 12.22 -5.35 2.07
N ALA A 339 11.98 -6.61 2.42
CA ALA A 339 10.79 -6.96 3.17
C ALA A 339 10.91 -6.45 4.63
N PRO A 340 9.81 -5.97 5.25
CA PRO A 340 9.81 -5.73 6.69
C PRO A 340 9.93 -7.03 7.47
N THR A 341 10.41 -6.95 8.71
CA THR A 341 10.47 -8.10 9.60
C THR A 341 9.13 -8.30 10.30
N TYR A 342 8.59 -9.50 10.23
CA TYR A 342 7.36 -9.90 10.92
C TYR A 342 7.64 -10.40 12.34
N ALA A 343 6.80 -10.00 13.29
CA ALA A 343 6.74 -10.64 14.61
C ALA A 343 5.28 -10.69 15.11
N SER A 344 4.85 -11.84 15.61
CA SER A 344 3.55 -11.99 16.28
C SER A 344 3.73 -11.70 17.78
N SER A 345 2.89 -10.85 18.33
CA SER A 345 2.87 -10.51 19.77
C SER A 345 1.71 -11.17 20.51
N ASP A 346 0.66 -11.57 19.79
CA ASP A 346 -0.45 -12.36 20.28
C ASP A 346 -1.03 -13.16 19.12
N GLY A 347 -1.21 -14.47 19.31
CA GLY A 347 -1.71 -15.38 18.29
C GLY A 347 -3.15 -15.82 18.60
N LEU A 348 -3.87 -16.29 17.58
CA LEU A 348 -5.18 -16.92 17.73
C LEU A 348 -5.15 -18.07 18.75
#